data_AF-A0A7Y8L5C2-F1
#
_entry.id   AF-A0A7Y8L5C2-F1
#
_cell.length_a   1.000
_cell.length_b   1.000
_cell.length_c   1.000
_cell.angle_alpha   90.00
_cell.angle_beta   90.00
_cell.angle_gamma   90.00
#
_symmetry.space_group_name_H-M   'P 1'
#
loop_
_entity.id
_entity.type
_entity.pdbx_description
1 polymer ?
#
loop_
_entity_poly.entity_id
_entity_poly.type
_entity_poly.pdbx_seq_one_letter_code
_entity_poly.pdbx_strand_id
1 'polypeptide(L)'
;MVLAEILVGVFLVGWGLAFFLLAMEFPPSLNPHDLGPDVLPKIISLIQVFLGIGWILQTFLRPQNSGGFPMKHPVNILAIMGLILAYAWAMPKIGYYISTGLFLPAMLLLGMERRSLRIVGTTLGFILFAWGAFDLLLKVPLPK
;
A
#
# COMPACT_ATOMS: atom_id res chain seq x y z
N MET A 1 18.86 13.02 -11.64
CA MET A 1 18.35 12.02 -10.68
C MET A 1 18.14 12.63 -9.30
N VAL A 2 19.13 13.33 -8.73
CA VAL A 2 19.04 14.03 -7.41
C VAL A 2 17.77 14.88 -7.26
N LEU A 3 17.41 15.71 -8.25
CA LEU A 3 16.18 16.51 -8.20
C LEU A 3 14.91 15.65 -8.03
N ALA A 4 14.82 14.51 -8.71
CA ALA A 4 13.68 13.61 -8.59
C ALA A 4 13.64 12.93 -7.22
N GLU A 5 14.78 12.54 -6.65
CA GLU A 5 14.87 11.95 -5.31
C GLU A 5 14.45 12.96 -4.23
N ILE A 6 14.86 14.22 -4.37
CA ILE A 6 14.42 15.31 -3.48
C ILE A 6 12.91 15.55 -3.62
N LEU A 7 12.39 15.62 -4.84
CA LEU A 7 10.94 15.79 -5.07
C LEU A 7 10.13 14.65 -4.46
N VAL A 8 10.58 13.39 -4.60
CA VAL A 8 9.94 12.22 -3.98
C VAL A 8 10.02 12.32 -2.46
N GLY A 9 11.17 12.68 -1.89
CA GLY A 9 11.32 12.86 -0.45
C GLY A 9 10.40 13.96 0.10
N VAL A 10 10.33 15.11 -0.55
CA VAL A 10 9.44 16.22 -0.19
C VAL A 10 7.98 15.79 -0.29
N PHE A 11 7.62 15.05 -1.34
CA PHE A 11 6.27 14.49 -1.48
C PHE A 11 5.93 13.52 -0.34
N LEU A 12 6.82 12.60 0.02
CA LEU A 12 6.60 11.65 1.12
C LEU A 12 6.42 12.37 2.47
N VAL A 13 7.23 13.39 2.74
CA VAL A 13 7.11 14.22 3.95
C VAL A 13 5.79 15.00 3.94
N GLY A 14 5.47 15.68 2.84
CA GLY A 14 4.23 16.45 2.72
C GLY A 14 2.99 15.58 2.84
N TRP A 15 2.97 14.42 2.19
CA TRP A 15 1.88 13.45 2.26
C TRP A 15 1.73 12.87 3.68
N GLY A 16 2.84 12.55 4.33
CA GLY A 16 2.83 12.05 5.71
C GLY A 16 2.30 13.08 6.69
N LEU A 17 2.71 14.34 6.56
CA LEU A 17 2.18 15.45 7.36
C LEU A 17 0.68 15.66 7.11
N ALA A 18 0.24 15.65 5.86
CA ALA A 18 -1.18 15.79 5.53
C ALA A 18 -2.03 14.68 6.18
N PHE A 19 -1.59 13.43 6.10
CA PHE A 19 -2.26 12.31 6.75
C PHE A 19 -2.23 12.39 8.28
N PHE A 20 -1.14 12.88 8.86
CA PHE A 20 -1.06 13.12 10.30
C PHE A 20 -2.08 14.17 10.76
N LEU A 21 -2.24 15.26 10.00
CA LEU A 21 -3.23 16.30 10.29
C LEU A 21 -4.66 15.77 10.17
N LEU A 22 -4.96 15.03 9.11
CA LEU A 22 -6.26 14.35 8.96
C LEU A 22 -6.52 13.36 10.10
N ALA A 23 -5.48 12.66 10.56
CA ALA A 23 -5.59 11.74 11.69
C ALA A 23 -5.93 12.45 13.01
N MET A 24 -5.62 13.74 13.15
CA MET A 24 -5.98 14.52 14.35
C MET A 24 -7.47 14.87 14.40
N GLU A 25 -8.18 14.79 13.28
CA GLU A 25 -9.63 15.08 13.19
C GLU A 25 -10.50 13.88 13.59
N PHE A 26 -9.91 12.72 13.87
CA PHE A 26 -10.66 11.53 14.29
C PHE A 26 -11.34 11.75 15.64
N PRO A 27 -12.55 11.17 15.84
CA PRO A 27 -13.28 11.29 17.10
C PRO A 27 -12.50 10.62 18.24
N PRO A 28 -12.66 11.12 19.48
CA PRO A 28 -12.05 10.51 20.65
C PRO A 28 -12.56 9.08 20.86
N SER A 29 -11.77 8.24 21.52
CA SER A 29 -12.17 6.87 21.85
C SER A 29 -13.43 6.87 22.71
N LEU A 30 -14.32 5.91 22.44
CA LEU A 30 -15.54 5.69 23.24
C LEU A 30 -15.22 5.11 24.62
N ASN A 31 -14.06 4.46 24.76
CA ASN A 31 -13.59 3.83 25.97
C ASN A 31 -12.23 4.45 26.37
N PRO A 32 -12.07 4.93 27.62
CA PRO A 32 -10.83 5.52 28.10
C PRO A 32 -9.60 4.59 28.07
N HIS A 33 -9.81 3.27 28.01
CA HIS A 33 -8.73 2.28 27.95
C HIS A 33 -8.38 1.80 26.54
N ASP A 34 -9.15 2.20 25.53
CA ASP A 34 -8.89 1.82 24.14
C ASP A 34 -7.95 2.84 23.49
N LEU A 35 -6.99 2.31 22.72
CA LEU A 35 -6.20 3.14 21.81
C LEU A 35 -7.16 3.75 20.79
N GLY A 36 -7.24 5.08 20.77
CA GLY A 36 -8.14 5.81 19.87
C GLY A 36 -7.91 5.48 18.40
N PRO A 37 -8.93 5.68 17.55
CA PRO A 37 -8.84 5.38 16.12
C PRO A 37 -7.78 6.23 15.40
N ASP A 38 -7.33 7.31 16.02
CA ASP A 38 -6.30 8.24 15.56
C ASP A 38 -4.87 7.71 15.77
N VAL A 39 -4.63 6.80 16.72
CA VAL A 39 -3.29 6.39 17.15
C VAL A 39 -2.51 5.71 16.02
N LEU A 40 -3.12 4.71 15.36
CA LEU A 40 -2.45 3.98 14.27
C LEU A 40 -2.12 4.89 13.07
N PRO A 41 -3.08 5.67 12.53
CA PRO A 41 -2.78 6.63 11.47
C PRO A 41 -1.66 7.61 11.84
N LYS A 42 -1.64 8.13 13.08
CA LYS A 42 -0.58 9.05 13.55
C LYS A 42 0.80 8.40 13.56
N ILE A 43 0.92 7.18 14.10
CA ILE A 43 2.20 6.46 14.16
C ILE A 43 2.74 6.20 12.75
N ILE A 44 1.90 5.68 11.86
CA ILE A 44 2.32 5.37 10.47
C ILE A 44 2.75 6.64 9.74
N SER A 45 1.97 7.73 9.88
CA SER A 45 2.28 9.02 9.27
C SER A 45 3.60 9.60 9.79
N LEU A 46 3.85 9.48 11.09
CA LEU A 46 5.08 9.94 11.71
C LEU A 46 6.30 9.15 11.20
N ILE A 47 6.20 7.82 11.14
CA ILE A 47 7.24 6.96 10.57
C ILE A 47 7.52 7.36 9.11
N GLN A 48 6.47 7.59 8.32
CA GLN A 48 6.62 8.01 6.92
C GLN A 48 7.36 9.35 6.80
N VAL A 49 7.05 10.33 7.65
CA VAL A 49 7.75 11.62 7.68
C VAL A 49 9.24 11.42 7.99
N PHE A 50 9.58 10.62 9.00
CA PHE A 50 10.97 10.34 9.34
C PHE A 50 11.72 9.62 8.20
N LEU A 51 11.08 8.65 7.55
CA LEU A 51 11.67 7.97 6.39
C LEU A 51 11.85 8.91 5.20
N GLY A 52 10.90 9.83 4.96
CA GLY A 52 11.00 10.84 3.91
C GLY A 52 12.16 11.81 4.15
N ILE A 53 12.31 12.30 5.39
CA ILE A 53 13.46 13.14 5.79
C ILE A 53 14.77 12.36 5.63
N GLY A 54 14.80 11.11 6.12
CA GLY A 54 15.96 10.23 5.98
C GLY A 54 16.36 10.02 4.52
N TRP A 55 15.39 9.89 3.61
CA TRP A 55 15.64 9.76 2.18
C TRP A 55 16.27 11.02 1.57
N ILE A 56 15.77 12.21 1.94
CA ILE A 56 16.34 13.49 1.52
C ILE A 56 17.79 13.61 2.01
N LEU A 57 18.04 13.32 3.29
CA LEU A 57 19.39 13.36 3.86
C LEU A 57 20.33 12.36 3.15
N GLN A 58 19.85 11.14 2.91
CA GLN A 58 20.63 10.13 2.19
C GLN A 58 20.99 10.58 0.77
N THR A 59 20.12 11.35 0.11
CA THR A 59 20.37 11.91 -1.22
C THR A 59 21.57 12.85 -1.22
N PHE A 60 21.76 13.64 -0.16
CA PHE A 60 22.93 14.53 -0.03
C PHE A 60 24.20 13.80 0.43
N LEU A 61 24.05 12.72 1.19
CA LEU A 61 25.19 11.94 1.72
C LEU A 61 25.71 10.89 0.72
N ARG A 62 24.96 10.58 -0.35
CA ARG A 62 25.35 9.58 -1.34
C ARG A 62 26.46 10.11 -2.27
N PRO A 63 27.55 9.34 -2.46
CA PRO A 63 28.55 9.64 -3.49
C PRO A 63 27.92 9.63 -4.89
N GLN A 64 28.23 10.65 -5.71
CA GLN A 64 27.71 10.87 -7.07
C GLN A 64 27.93 9.69 -8.04
N ASN A 65 28.80 8.72 -7.70
CA ASN A 65 29.10 7.52 -8.49
C ASN A 65 28.19 6.32 -8.20
N SER A 66 27.12 6.49 -7.42
CA SER A 66 26.10 5.44 -7.27
C SER A 66 25.21 5.42 -8.52
N GLY A 67 25.57 4.54 -9.47
CA GLY A 67 24.83 4.34 -10.71
C GLY A 67 23.32 4.19 -10.46
N GLY A 68 22.52 4.91 -11.24
CA GLY A 68 21.08 4.96 -11.07
C GLY A 68 20.44 3.57 -11.08
N PHE A 69 19.34 3.40 -10.33
CA PHE A 69 18.59 2.15 -10.33
C PHE A 69 18.16 1.79 -11.77
N PRO A 70 18.60 0.64 -12.32
CA PRO A 70 18.14 0.22 -13.63
C PRO A 70 16.67 -0.20 -13.53
N MET A 71 15.77 0.69 -13.96
CA MET A 71 14.33 0.43 -14.05
C MET A 71 14.07 -0.54 -15.21
N LYS A 72 14.04 -1.85 -14.92
CA LYS A 72 13.94 -2.89 -15.96
C LYS A 72 12.60 -2.92 -16.70
N HIS A 73 11.48 -2.55 -16.03
CA HIS A 73 10.12 -2.64 -16.60
C HIS A 73 9.21 -1.47 -16.15
N PRO A 74 9.41 -0.24 -16.65
CA PRO A 74 8.63 0.93 -16.23
C PRO A 74 7.14 0.82 -16.57
N VAL A 75 6.80 0.17 -17.69
CA VAL A 75 5.40 -0.03 -18.12
C VAL A 75 4.65 -0.93 -17.14
N ASN A 76 5.27 -2.02 -16.68
CA ASN A 76 4.65 -2.92 -15.71
C ASN A 76 4.38 -2.21 -14.39
N ILE A 77 5.29 -1.31 -13.96
CA ILE A 77 5.12 -0.53 -12.74
C ILE A 77 3.94 0.43 -12.86
N LEU A 78 3.83 1.15 -13.98
CA LEU A 78 2.65 1.99 -14.27
C LEU A 78 1.35 1.17 -14.32
N ALA A 79 1.40 -0.03 -14.93
CA ALA A 79 0.25 -0.93 -14.98
C ALA A 79 -0.17 -1.41 -13.58
N ILE A 80 0.78 -1.74 -12.70
CA ILE A 80 0.50 -2.12 -11.32
C ILE A 80 -0.12 -0.95 -10.55
N MET A 81 0.40 0.27 -10.72
CA MET A 81 -0.21 1.46 -10.10
C MET A 81 -1.66 1.66 -10.55
N GLY A 82 -1.92 1.55 -11.86
CA GLY A 82 -3.28 1.62 -12.40
C GLY A 82 -4.17 0.49 -11.87
N LEU A 83 -3.63 -0.71 -11.72
CA LEU A 83 -4.34 -1.87 -11.19
C LEU A 83 -4.74 -1.69 -9.72
N ILE A 84 -3.89 -1.09 -8.89
CA ILE A 84 -4.21 -0.77 -7.49
C ILE A 84 -5.39 0.21 -7.42
N LEU A 85 -5.38 1.26 -8.24
CA LEU A 85 -6.49 2.22 -8.31
C LEU A 85 -7.78 1.57 -8.81
N ALA A 86 -7.68 0.74 -9.85
CA ALA A 86 -8.81 -0.02 -10.37
C ALA A 86 -9.40 -0.97 -9.32
N TYR A 87 -8.55 -1.62 -8.52
CA TYR A 87 -8.98 -2.49 -7.42
C TYR A 87 -9.72 -1.70 -6.33
N ALA A 88 -9.16 -0.58 -5.88
CA ALA A 88 -9.80 0.28 -4.89
C ALA A 88 -11.17 0.80 -5.36
N TRP A 89 -11.30 1.10 -6.66
CA TRP A 89 -12.57 1.53 -7.26
C TRP A 89 -13.56 0.38 -7.49
N ALA A 90 -13.08 -0.82 -7.81
CA ALA A 90 -13.92 -1.98 -8.07
C ALA A 90 -14.45 -2.63 -6.78
N MET A 91 -13.64 -2.69 -5.71
CA MET A 91 -13.99 -3.32 -4.43
C MET A 91 -15.39 -2.95 -3.92
N PRO A 92 -15.82 -1.66 -3.84
CA PRO A 92 -17.15 -1.31 -3.35
C PRO A 92 -18.29 -1.66 -4.31
N LYS A 93 -18.00 -2.03 -5.57
CA LYS A 93 -19.02 -2.28 -6.61
C LYS A 93 -19.31 -3.75 -6.84
N ILE A 94 -18.26 -4.57 -6.85
CA ILE A 94 -18.33 -6.00 -7.21
C ILE A 94 -17.94 -6.91 -6.05
N GLY A 95 -17.70 -6.34 -4.87
CA GLY A 95 -17.32 -7.08 -3.67
C GLY A 95 -15.84 -7.42 -3.57
N TYR A 96 -15.42 -7.75 -2.36
CA TYR A 96 -14.03 -8.04 -1.98
C TYR A 96 -13.49 -9.29 -2.69
N TYR A 97 -14.26 -10.38 -2.73
CA TYR A 97 -13.79 -11.65 -3.26
C TYR A 97 -13.55 -11.62 -4.78
N ILE A 98 -14.48 -11.00 -5.53
CA ILE A 98 -14.36 -10.90 -6.98
C ILE A 98 -13.25 -9.92 -7.36
N SER A 99 -13.21 -8.74 -6.71
CA SER A 99 -12.16 -7.75 -6.97
C SER A 99 -10.77 -8.30 -6.64
N THR A 100 -10.61 -9.01 -5.52
CA THR A 100 -9.34 -9.64 -5.12
C THR A 100 -8.96 -10.78 -6.05
N GLY A 101 -9.93 -11.59 -6.48
CA GLY A 101 -9.72 -12.69 -7.44
C GLY A 101 -9.30 -12.24 -8.83
N LEU A 102 -9.62 -11.01 -9.23
CA LEU A 102 -9.09 -10.40 -10.46
C LEU A 102 -7.76 -9.68 -10.22
N PHE A 103 -7.64 -8.98 -9.09
CA PHE A 103 -6.47 -8.18 -8.74
C PHE A 103 -5.21 -9.02 -8.56
N LEU A 104 -5.26 -10.07 -7.73
CA LEU A 104 -4.09 -10.92 -7.43
C LEU A 104 -3.46 -11.55 -8.68
N PRO A 105 -4.19 -12.25 -9.55
CA PRO A 105 -3.58 -12.84 -10.74
C PRO A 105 -3.07 -11.77 -11.71
N ALA A 106 -3.78 -10.66 -11.90
CA ALA A 106 -3.31 -9.55 -12.72
C ALA A 106 -2.00 -8.96 -12.18
N MET A 107 -1.90 -8.77 -10.86
CA MET A 107 -0.69 -8.27 -10.20
C MET A 107 0.48 -9.25 -10.36
N LEU A 108 0.25 -10.55 -10.16
CA LEU A 108 1.28 -11.58 -10.30
C LEU A 108 1.79 -11.72 -11.75
N LEU A 109 0.89 -11.64 -12.73
CA LEU A 109 1.24 -11.65 -14.15
C LEU A 109 2.06 -10.42 -14.55
N LEU A 110 1.67 -9.23 -14.08
CA LEU A 110 2.44 -8.00 -14.27
C LEU A 110 3.80 -8.04 -13.57
N GLY A 111 3.87 -8.74 -12.43
CA GLY A 111 5.09 -9.11 -11.71
C GLY A 111 5.95 -10.17 -12.39
N MET A 112 5.59 -10.59 -13.62
CA MET A 112 6.31 -11.57 -14.44
C MET A 112 6.34 -13.00 -13.87
N GLU A 113 5.48 -13.33 -12.92
CA GLU A 113 5.26 -14.73 -12.53
C GLU A 113 4.49 -15.44 -13.66
N ARG A 114 5.04 -16.56 -14.15
CA ARG A 114 4.48 -17.31 -15.29
C ARG A 114 3.95 -18.68 -14.89
N ARG A 115 4.20 -19.13 -13.67
CA ARG A 115 3.77 -20.45 -13.21
C ARG A 115 2.29 -20.38 -12.82
N SER A 116 1.42 -20.79 -13.74
CA SER A 116 -0.04 -20.78 -13.55
C SER A 116 -0.48 -21.45 -12.24
N LEU A 117 0.19 -22.55 -11.85
CA LEU A 117 -0.11 -23.24 -10.58
C LEU A 117 0.12 -22.36 -9.35
N ARG A 118 1.17 -21.52 -9.36
CA ARG A 118 1.45 -20.57 -8.27
C ARG A 118 0.43 -19.43 -8.28
N ILE A 119 0.10 -18.91 -9.46
CA ILE A 119 -0.86 -17.80 -9.59
C ILE A 119 -2.22 -18.24 -9.05
N VAL A 120 -2.73 -19.38 -9.52
CA VAL A 120 -4.01 -19.92 -9.08
C VAL A 120 -3.94 -20.33 -7.60
N GLY A 121 -2.88 -21.01 -7.17
CA GLY A 121 -2.70 -21.44 -5.80
C GLY A 121 -2.65 -20.29 -4.80
N THR A 122 -1.89 -19.23 -5.10
CA THR A 122 -1.81 -18.03 -4.26
C THR A 122 -3.13 -17.27 -4.25
N THR A 123 -3.79 -17.12 -5.40
CA THR A 123 -5.08 -16.42 -5.49
C THR A 123 -6.16 -17.14 -4.69
N LEU A 124 -6.34 -18.45 -4.92
CA LEU A 124 -7.32 -19.26 -4.20
C LEU A 124 -6.96 -19.37 -2.72
N GLY A 125 -5.69 -19.59 -2.39
CA GLY A 125 -5.22 -19.68 -1.02
C GLY A 125 -5.49 -18.39 -0.24
N PHE A 126 -5.25 -17.23 -0.85
CA PHE A 126 -5.53 -15.94 -0.23
C PHE A 126 -7.03 -15.70 -0.04
N ILE A 127 -7.86 -15.99 -1.04
CA ILE A 127 -9.33 -15.85 -0.95
C ILE A 127 -9.91 -16.78 0.13
N LEU A 128 -9.49 -18.04 0.16
CA LEU A 128 -9.94 -19.02 1.15
C LEU A 128 -9.49 -18.64 2.56
N PHE A 129 -8.25 -18.16 2.69
CA PHE A 129 -7.74 -17.65 3.95
C PHE A 129 -8.53 -16.43 4.43
N ALA A 130 -8.78 -15.46 3.55
CA ALA A 130 -9.56 -14.28 3.89
C ALA A 130 -10.99 -14.65 4.29
N TRP A 131 -11.63 -15.58 3.57
CA TRP A 131 -12.94 -16.10 3.94
C TRP A 131 -12.92 -16.79 5.31
N GLY A 132 -11.95 -17.67 5.57
CA GLY A 132 -11.84 -18.35 6.86
C GLY A 132 -11.52 -17.40 8.02
N ALA A 133 -10.63 -16.42 7.81
CA ALA A 133 -10.23 -15.47 8.84
C ALA A 133 -11.33 -14.43 9.12
N PHE A 134 -11.89 -13.81 8.09
CA PHE A 134 -12.80 -12.68 8.26
C PHE A 134 -14.27 -13.10 8.39
N ASP A 135 -14.75 -13.99 7.52
CA ASP A 135 -16.17 -14.38 7.56
C ASP A 135 -16.42 -15.45 8.63
N LEU A 136 -15.57 -16.48 8.72
CA LEU A 136 -15.80 -17.60 9.63
C LEU A 136 -15.34 -17.30 11.06
N LEU A 137 -14.11 -16.81 11.24
CA LEU A 137 -13.52 -16.59 12.56
C LEU A 137 -13.94 -15.24 13.18
N LEU A 138 -13.77 -14.14 12.43
CA LEU A 138 -13.98 -12.79 12.96
C LEU A 138 -15.42 -12.26 12.76
N LYS A 139 -16.22 -12.90 11.89
CA LYS A 139 -17.60 -12.49 11.53
C LYS A 139 -17.72 -11.01 11.13
N VAL A 140 -16.68 -10.47 10.49
CA VAL A 140 -16.64 -9.08 10.03
C VAL A 140 -17.25 -9.01 8.63
N PRO A 141 -18.25 -8.13 8.39
CA PRO A 141 -18.85 -8.00 7.07
C PRO A 141 -17.85 -7.35 6.11
N LEU A 142 -17.29 -8.15 5.20
CA LEU A 142 -16.57 -7.63 4.04
C LEU A 142 -17.56 -7.15 2.96
N PRO A 143 -17.17 -6.18 2.12
CA PRO A 143 -17.97 -5.79 0.96
C PRO A 143 -18.27 -7.02 0.10
N LYS A 144 -19.55 -7.32 -0.10
CA LYS A 144 -20.02 -8.44 -0.93
C LYS A 144 -20.34 -7.98 -2.33
#